data_AF-A0A250KQ06-F1
#
_entry.id   AF-A0A250KQ06-F1
#
_cell.length_a   1.000
_cell.length_b   1.000
_cell.length_c   1.000
_cell.angle_alpha   90.00
_cell.angle_beta   90.00
_cell.angle_gamma   90.00
#
_symmetry.space_group_name_H-M   'P 1'
#
loop_
_entity.id
_entity.type
_entity.pdbx_description
1 polymer ?
#
loop_
_entity_poly.entity_id
_entity_poly.type
_entity_poly.pdbx_seq_one_letter_code
_entity_poly.pdbx_strand_id
1 'polypeptide(L)'
;MDELVARLSTGDHRVEASLRPEKTVKALKECIDRGYVNIKFTDTKGGTDLGFKLDRDGSDLSKANFDLESGNCRLVGNLTLNYVKVQCIADLDLKTLDGKGHLIPLES
;
A
#
# COMPACT_ATOMS: atom_id res chain seq x y z
N MET A 1 -16.80 6.56 13.50
CA MET A 1 -15.77 6.14 12.54
C MET A 1 -15.55 7.29 11.56
N ASP A 2 -14.30 7.62 11.25
CA ASP A 2 -13.97 8.67 10.26
C ASP A 2 -14.50 8.29 8.86
N GLU A 3 -15.03 9.27 8.10
CA GLU A 3 -15.67 9.00 6.80
C GLU A 3 -14.69 8.47 5.75
N LEU A 4 -13.45 8.98 5.75
CA LEU A 4 -12.42 8.50 4.83
C LEU A 4 -12.03 7.07 5.17
N VAL A 5 -11.84 6.77 6.46
CA VAL A 5 -11.57 5.40 6.93
C VAL A 5 -12.72 4.46 6.56
N ALA A 6 -13.98 4.84 6.83
CA ALA A 6 -15.14 4.02 6.50
C ALA A 6 -15.22 3.73 4.99
N ARG A 7 -14.98 4.76 4.16
CA ARG A 7 -14.95 4.63 2.71
C ARG A 7 -13.86 3.67 2.25
N LEU A 8 -12.62 3.87 2.71
CA LEU A 8 -11.46 3.06 2.32
C LEU A 8 -11.46 1.66 2.92
N SER A 9 -12.32 1.39 3.91
CA SER A 9 -12.52 0.06 4.48
C SER A 9 -13.64 -0.73 3.79
N THR A 10 -14.35 -0.14 2.83
CA THR A 10 -15.49 -0.76 2.16
C THR A 10 -15.16 -1.10 0.72
N GLY A 11 -14.79 -2.35 0.48
CA GLY A 11 -14.39 -2.85 -0.84
C GLY A 11 -12.93 -2.56 -1.17
N ASP A 12 -12.54 -2.84 -2.41
CA ASP A 12 -11.19 -2.57 -2.90
C ASP A 12 -11.15 -1.28 -3.73
N HIS A 13 -10.12 -0.48 -3.52
CA HIS A 13 -9.91 0.79 -4.20
C HIS A 13 -8.68 0.72 -5.09
N ARG A 14 -8.67 1.49 -6.18
CA ARG A 14 -7.47 1.59 -7.01
C ARG A 14 -6.35 2.27 -6.23
N VAL A 15 -5.19 1.64 -6.22
CA VAL A 15 -3.98 2.17 -5.59
C VAL A 15 -2.79 2.15 -6.53
N GLU A 16 -1.80 2.97 -6.22
CA GLU A 16 -0.48 2.94 -6.85
C GLU A 16 0.64 3.05 -5.82
N ALA A 17 1.82 2.52 -6.15
CA ALA A 17 3.03 2.78 -5.36
C ALA A 17 3.44 4.25 -5.55
N SER A 18 3.40 5.02 -4.46
CA SER A 18 3.77 6.44 -4.46
C SER A 18 5.27 6.58 -4.23
N LEU A 19 6.03 6.47 -5.32
CA LEU A 19 7.49 6.47 -5.31
C LEU A 19 8.02 7.80 -5.82
N ARG A 20 9.09 8.30 -5.19
CA ARG A 20 9.79 9.53 -5.59
C ARG A 20 11.30 9.30 -5.55
N PRO A 21 12.08 9.90 -6.46
CA PRO A 21 11.65 10.75 -7.58
C PRO A 21 11.07 9.96 -8.77
N GLU A 22 11.40 8.69 -8.92
CA GLU A 22 11.00 7.86 -10.06
C GLU A 22 10.11 6.68 -9.61
N LYS A 23 9.10 6.35 -10.43
CA LYS A 23 8.18 5.22 -10.20
C LYS A 23 8.73 3.97 -10.87
N THR A 24 9.67 3.29 -10.22
CA THR A 24 10.34 2.07 -10.71
C THR A 24 10.23 0.91 -9.73
N VAL A 25 10.31 -0.32 -10.23
CA VAL A 25 10.29 -1.55 -9.40
C VAL A 25 11.45 -1.56 -8.41
N LYS A 26 12.62 -1.10 -8.85
CA LYS A 26 13.78 -0.93 -7.98
C LYS A 26 13.48 0.01 -6.82
N ALA A 27 12.87 1.17 -7.06
CA ALA A 27 12.52 2.11 -5.99
C ALA A 27 11.50 1.50 -5.00
N LEU A 28 10.53 0.71 -5.49
CA LEU A 28 9.62 -0.04 -4.63
C LEU A 28 10.38 -1.05 -3.76
N LYS A 29 11.29 -1.82 -4.36
CA LYS A 29 12.13 -2.79 -3.64
C LYS A 29 12.93 -2.12 -2.53
N GLU A 30 13.54 -0.98 -2.81
CA GLU A 30 14.30 -0.23 -1.80
C GLU A 30 13.42 0.26 -0.64
N CYS A 31 12.17 0.69 -0.90
CA CYS A 31 11.21 1.03 0.14
C CYS A 31 10.86 -0.19 1.02
N ILE A 32 10.61 -1.34 0.40
CA ILE A 32 10.36 -2.62 1.09
C ILE A 32 11.58 -3.02 1.94
N ASP A 33 12.79 -2.92 1.38
CA ASP A 33 14.02 -3.26 2.07
C ASP A 33 14.27 -2.36 3.28
N ARG A 34 13.96 -1.05 3.17
CA ARG A 34 13.95 -0.10 4.30
C ARG A 34 12.82 -0.34 5.31
N GLY A 35 11.81 -1.12 4.94
CA GLY A 35 10.67 -1.44 5.80
C GLY A 35 9.63 -0.32 5.90
N TYR A 36 9.59 0.60 4.94
CA TYR A 36 8.61 1.69 4.90
C TYR A 36 8.19 1.97 3.47
N VAL A 37 6.88 1.96 3.21
CA VAL A 37 6.30 2.10 1.88
C VAL A 37 5.22 3.17 1.87
N ASN A 38 5.01 3.79 0.70
CA ASN A 38 3.95 4.76 0.47
C ASN A 38 3.02 4.24 -0.62
N ILE A 39 1.73 4.20 -0.31
CA ILE A 39 0.66 3.77 -1.23
C ILE A 39 -0.32 4.92 -1.40
N LYS A 40 -0.70 5.20 -2.65
CA LYS A 40 -1.67 6.24 -2.96
C LYS A 40 -2.98 5.63 -3.41
N PHE A 41 -4.07 5.99 -2.74
CA PHE A 41 -5.44 5.69 -3.17
C PHE A 41 -5.90 6.74 -4.19
N THR A 42 -5.97 6.35 -5.46
CA THR A 42 -6.14 7.27 -6.59
C THR A 42 -7.58 7.76 -6.74
N ASP A 43 -8.56 6.98 -6.30
CA ASP A 43 -10.00 7.26 -6.50
C ASP A 43 -10.56 8.28 -5.48
N THR A 44 -9.70 8.82 -4.62
CA THR A 44 -10.07 9.85 -3.65
C THR A 44 -9.86 11.25 -4.24
N LYS A 45 -10.65 12.26 -3.80
CA LYS A 45 -10.51 13.64 -4.28
C LYS A 45 -9.12 14.19 -3.94
N GLY A 46 -8.25 14.33 -4.93
CA GLY A 46 -6.86 14.78 -4.78
C GLY A 46 -5.84 13.65 -4.54
N GLY A 47 -6.30 12.40 -4.40
CA GLY A 47 -5.47 11.28 -3.97
C GLY A 47 -5.24 11.26 -2.45
N THR A 48 -5.09 10.07 -1.89
CA THR A 48 -4.75 9.88 -0.47
C THR A 48 -3.46 9.08 -0.41
N ASP A 49 -2.36 9.74 -0.09
CA ASP A 49 -1.05 9.13 0.06
C ASP A 49 -0.85 8.66 1.51
N LEU A 50 -0.68 7.36 1.71
CA LEU A 50 -0.50 6.72 3.00
C LEU A 50 0.89 6.09 3.09
N GLY A 51 1.73 6.60 3.99
CA GLY A 51 3.00 5.99 4.34
C GLY A 51 2.83 5.11 5.59
N PHE A 52 3.40 3.91 5.56
CA PHE A 52 3.34 2.99 6.70
C PHE A 52 4.58 2.11 6.79
N LYS A 53 4.88 1.68 8.03
CA LYS A 53 5.89 0.68 8.29
C LYS A 53 5.39 -0.67 7.78
N LEU A 54 6.19 -1.33 6.96
CA LEU A 54 5.85 -2.62 6.39
C LEU A 54 5.89 -3.69 7.48
N ASP A 55 4.78 -4.42 7.61
CA ASP A 55 4.71 -5.68 8.34
C ASP A 55 5.23 -6.79 7.41
N ARG A 56 6.46 -7.25 7.65
CA ARG A 56 7.10 -8.26 6.81
C ARG A 56 6.48 -9.64 6.97
N ASP A 57 5.90 -9.95 8.13
CA ASP A 57 5.28 -11.25 8.40
C ASP A 57 3.87 -11.31 7.82
N GLY A 58 3.16 -10.17 7.79
CA GLY A 58 1.85 -10.04 7.15
C GLY A 58 1.88 -9.81 5.63
N SER A 59 3.02 -9.40 5.08
CA SER A 59 3.19 -9.15 3.63
C SER A 59 3.56 -10.42 2.87
N ASP A 60 3.11 -10.54 1.62
CA ASP A 60 3.48 -11.63 0.72
C ASP A 60 4.25 -11.09 -0.49
N LEU A 61 5.55 -11.39 -0.53
CA LEU A 61 6.45 -11.04 -1.62
C LEU A 61 6.87 -12.29 -2.44
N SER A 62 6.30 -13.47 -2.17
CA SER A 62 6.74 -14.73 -2.77
C SER A 62 6.55 -14.78 -4.29
N LYS A 63 5.56 -14.04 -4.81
CA LYS A 63 5.27 -13.92 -6.25
C LYS A 63 5.92 -12.71 -6.89
N ALA A 64 6.68 -11.91 -6.14
CA ALA A 64 7.27 -10.68 -6.60
C ALA A 64 8.68 -10.95 -7.14
N ASN A 65 8.87 -10.83 -8.46
CA ASN A 65 10.19 -10.91 -9.07
C ASN A 65 10.69 -9.50 -9.43
N PHE A 66 11.48 -8.93 -8.53
CA PHE A 66 12.03 -7.58 -8.69
C PHE A 66 13.10 -7.48 -9.78
N ASP A 67 13.80 -8.59 -10.10
CA ASP A 67 14.83 -8.60 -11.14
C ASP A 67 14.21 -8.63 -12.55
N LEU A 68 13.08 -9.32 -12.70
CA LEU A 68 12.32 -9.38 -13.96
C LEU A 68 11.15 -8.39 -14.02
N GLU A 69 11.02 -7.51 -13.02
CA GLU A 69 9.95 -6.51 -12.92
C GLU A 69 8.54 -7.10 -13.16
N SER A 70 8.27 -8.27 -12.58
CA SER A 70 7.06 -9.04 -12.87
C SER A 70 6.49 -9.75 -11.65
N GLY A 71 5.20 -10.08 -11.74
CA GLY A 71 4.44 -10.70 -10.66
C GLY A 71 3.79 -9.67 -9.75
N ASN A 72 3.33 -10.15 -8.59
CA ASN A 72 2.51 -9.36 -7.68
C ASN A 72 3.06 -9.43 -6.26
N CYS A 73 2.87 -8.36 -5.50
CA CYS A 73 3.18 -8.32 -4.07
C CYS A 73 1.98 -7.83 -3.27
N ARG A 74 1.80 -8.40 -2.08
CA ARG A 74 0.90 -7.89 -1.05
C ARG A 74 1.73 -7.18 0.01
N LEU A 75 1.45 -5.91 0.23
CA LEU A 75 2.08 -5.07 1.23
C LEU A 75 1.07 -4.79 2.34
N VAL A 76 1.47 -5.09 3.57
CA VAL A 76 0.64 -4.88 4.77
C VAL A 76 1.38 -3.99 5.74
N GLY A 77 0.67 -3.11 6.43
CA GLY A 77 1.24 -2.37 7.54
C GLY A 77 0.25 -1.50 8.28
N ASN A 78 0.59 -1.20 9.53
CA ASN A 78 -0.29 -0.45 10.42
C ASN A 78 0.06 1.04 10.40
N LEU A 79 -0.96 1.89 10.46
CA LEU A 79 -0.82 3.34 10.60
C LEU A 79 -2.00 3.93 11.39
N THR A 80 -1.87 5.20 11.75
CA THR A 80 -2.98 5.97 12.32
C THR A 80 -3.45 6.97 11.27
N LEU A 81 -4.72 6.86 10.85
CA LEU A 81 -5.37 7.78 9.92
C LEU A 81 -6.53 8.46 10.65
N ASN A 82 -6.54 9.80 10.70
CA ASN A 82 -7.58 10.59 11.36
C ASN A 82 -7.90 10.08 12.79
N TYR A 83 -6.86 9.82 13.58
CA TYR A 83 -6.92 9.26 14.94
C TYR A 83 -7.45 7.83 15.07
N VAL A 84 -7.72 7.14 13.95
CA VAL A 84 -8.12 5.73 13.92
C VAL A 84 -6.91 4.87 13.56
N LYS A 85 -6.62 3.86 14.38
CA LYS A 85 -5.63 2.84 14.04
C LYS A 85 -6.20 1.95 12.94
N VAL A 86 -5.46 1.79 11.86
CA VAL A 86 -5.85 0.99 10.70
C VAL A 86 -4.68 0.13 10.23
N GLN A 87 -4.98 -1.00 9.64
CA GLN A 87 -4.05 -1.78 8.83
C GLN A 87 -4.34 -1.48 7.36
N CYS A 88 -3.34 -1.03 6.61
CA CYS A 88 -3.40 -0.89 5.18
C CYS A 88 -2.99 -2.21 4.53
N ILE A 89 -3.77 -2.67 3.55
CA ILE A 89 -3.46 -3.81 2.71
C ILE A 89 -3.46 -3.31 1.26
N ALA A 90 -2.36 -3.52 0.55
CA ALA A 90 -2.20 -3.14 -0.84
C ALA A 90 -1.62 -4.30 -1.65
N ASP A 91 -2.36 -4.75 -2.65
CA ASP A 91 -1.93 -5.72 -3.66
C ASP A 91 -1.49 -4.95 -4.90
N LEU A 92 -0.22 -5.09 -5.30
CA LEU A 92 0.38 -4.38 -6.44
C LEU A 92 0.87 -5.36 -7.50
N ASP A 93 0.74 -4.96 -8.77
CA ASP A 93 1.45 -5.56 -9.89
C ASP A 93 2.79 -4.85 -10.08
N LEU A 94 3.91 -5.61 -10.11
CA LEU A 94 5.24 -5.00 -10.22
C LEU A 94 5.45 -4.31 -11.57
N LYS A 95 4.82 -4.79 -12.65
CA LYS A 95 5.01 -4.24 -13.99
C LYS A 95 4.40 -2.85 -14.14
N THR A 96 3.26 -2.62 -13.49
CA THR A 96 2.54 -1.33 -13.57
C THR A 96 2.75 -0.46 -12.33
N LEU A 97 3.12 -1.06 -11.21
CA LEU A 97 3.16 -0.45 -9.87
C LEU A 97 1.78 0.10 -9.44
N ASP A 98 0.72 -0.48 -9.99
CA ASP A 98 -0.67 -0.20 -9.67
C ASP A 98 -1.35 -1.46 -9.12
N GLY A 99 -2.47 -1.29 -8.45
CA GLY A 99 -3.28 -2.42 -8.03
C GLY A 99 -4.48 -2.02 -7.19
N LYS A 100 -4.76 -2.80 -6.16
CA LYS A 100 -5.92 -2.63 -5.28
C LYS A 100 -5.51 -2.58 -3.82
N GLY A 101 -6.22 -1.79 -3.04
CA GLY A 101 -6.01 -1.74 -1.60
C GLY A 101 -7.23 -1.29 -0.82
N HIS A 102 -7.20 -1.55 0.47
CA HIS A 102 -8.24 -1.18 1.43
C HIS A 102 -7.63 -1.04 2.83
N LEU A 103 -8.42 -0.47 3.75
CA LEU A 103 -8.07 -0.34 5.15
C LEU A 103 -8.88 -1.33 6.00
N ILE A 104 -8.27 -1.83 7.08
CA ILE A 104 -8.96 -2.57 8.13
C ILE A 104 -8.83 -1.75 9.42
N PRO A 105 -9.94 -1.26 9.99
CA PRO A 105 -9.91 -0.64 11.31
C PRO A 105 -9.44 -1.64 12.36
N LEU A 106 -8.42 -1.25 13.13
CA LEU A 106 -7.97 -2.01 14.28
C LEU A 106 -8.73 -1.47 15.48
N GLU A 107 -9.84 -2.12 15.84
CA GLU A 107 -10.60 -1.75 17.04
C GLU A 107 -9.66 -1.68 18.25
N SER A 108 -9.84 -0.65 19.06
CA SER A 108 -9.12 -0.46 20.33
C SER A 108 -9.96 -0.98 21.48
#